data_AF-A0A4Y2CP67-F1
#
_entry.id   AF-A0A4Y2CP67-F1
#
_cell.length_a   1.000
_cell.length_b   1.000
_cell.length_c   1.000
_cell.angle_alpha   90.00
_cell.angle_beta   90.00
_cell.angle_gamma   90.00
#
_symmetry.space_group_name_H-M   'P 1'
#
loop_
_entity.id
_entity.type
_entity.pdbx_description
1 polymer ?
#
loop_
_entity_poly.entity_id
_entity_poly.type
_entity_poly.pdbx_seq_one_letter_code
_entity_poly.pdbx_strand_id
1 'polypeptide(L)'
;MVHLPENWLDSLPLVLLGIRHGFKLDLATSSANLVYGTTLKLPGEFFSNAPVTTSTSSFLQMLRHNSRSFRPVPTKHHRSGAVFVSDDLIKASHVFLRIDRVQKSLEPPYAGPYKFL
;
A
#
# COMPACT_ATOMS: atom_id res chain seq x y z
N MET A 1 -4.15 15.21 -7.41
CA MET A 1 -4.69 15.12 -6.04
C MET A 1 -6.14 14.71 -6.17
N VAL A 2 -6.47 13.49 -5.75
CA VAL A 2 -7.88 13.04 -5.71
C VAL A 2 -8.53 13.78 -4.55
N HIS A 3 -9.54 14.59 -4.83
CA HIS A 3 -10.32 15.26 -3.79
C HIS A 3 -10.92 14.18 -2.88
N LEU A 4 -10.44 14.09 -1.63
CA LEU A 4 -11.23 13.41 -0.60
C LEU A 4 -12.42 14.31 -0.27
N PRO A 5 -13.64 13.77 -0.19
CA PRO A 5 -14.77 14.56 0.29
C PRO A 5 -14.56 14.93 1.76
N GLU A 6 -15.04 16.11 2.15
CA GLU A 6 -14.88 16.69 3.51
C GLU A 6 -15.41 15.78 4.64
N ASN A 7 -16.19 14.74 4.32
CA ASN A 7 -16.76 13.77 5.25
C ASN A 7 -16.24 12.32 5.03
N TRP A 8 -14.92 12.12 5.13
CA TRP A 8 -14.31 10.78 4.97
C TRP A 8 -14.86 9.73 5.96
N LEU A 9 -15.32 10.16 7.14
CA LEU A 9 -15.94 9.31 8.15
C LEU A 9 -17.17 8.57 7.62
N ASP A 10 -17.98 9.21 6.78
CA ASP A 10 -19.19 8.59 6.20
C ASP A 10 -18.82 7.48 5.20
N SER A 11 -17.68 7.63 4.51
CA SER A 11 -17.17 6.64 3.56
C SER A 11 -16.33 5.53 4.21
N LEU A 12 -15.88 5.74 5.45
CA LEU A 12 -14.96 4.85 6.16
C LEU A 12 -15.50 3.41 6.30
N PRO A 13 -16.78 3.18 6.69
CA PRO A 13 -17.33 1.83 6.78
C PRO A 13 -17.26 1.07 5.44
N LEU A 14 -17.55 1.77 4.34
CA LEU A 14 -17.53 1.19 2.99
C LEU A 14 -16.10 0.85 2.54
N VAL A 15 -15.15 1.74 2.80
CA VAL A 15 -13.73 1.51 2.48
C VAL A 15 -13.19 0.31 3.27
N LEU A 16 -13.47 0.23 4.57
CA LEU A 16 -13.06 -0.91 5.40
C LEU A 16 -13.72 -2.21 4.95
N LEU A 17 -15.00 -2.17 4.54
CA LEU A 17 -15.71 -3.32 3.99
C LEU A 17 -15.04 -3.82 2.70
N GLY A 18 -14.68 -2.91 1.80
CA GLY A 18 -13.96 -3.21 0.56
C GLY A 18 -12.58 -3.83 0.83
N ILE A 19 -11.81 -3.29 1.76
CA ILE A 19 -10.50 -3.85 2.16
C ILE A 19 -10.66 -5.27 2.73
N ARG A 20 -11.71 -5.53 3.52
CA ARG A 20 -11.95 -6.86 4.12
C ARG A 20 -12.41 -7.91 3.12
N HIS A 21 -13.19 -7.51 2.10
CA HIS A 21 -13.67 -8.39 1.04
C HIS A 21 -12.69 -8.52 -0.13
N GLY A 22 -11.72 -7.63 -0.24
CA GLY A 22 -10.69 -7.66 -1.26
C GLY A 22 -9.98 -9.02 -1.29
N PHE A 23 -10.06 -9.69 -2.44
CA PHE A 23 -9.38 -10.96 -2.65
C PHE A 23 -7.88 -10.72 -2.79
N LYS A 24 -7.08 -11.35 -1.93
CA LYS A 24 -5.62 -11.27 -1.99
C LYS A 24 -5.08 -12.52 -2.65
N LEU A 25 -4.52 -12.37 -3.85
CA LEU A 25 -4.04 -13.48 -4.67
C LEU A 25 -2.95 -14.29 -3.97
N ASP A 26 -2.01 -13.63 -3.28
CA ASP A 26 -0.90 -14.29 -2.57
C ASP A 26 -1.37 -15.26 -1.49
N LEU A 27 -2.52 -14.98 -0.87
CA LEU A 27 -3.13 -15.79 0.18
C LEU A 27 -4.27 -16.67 -0.36
N ALA A 28 -4.59 -16.56 -1.65
CA ALA A 28 -5.75 -17.15 -2.31
C ALA A 28 -7.08 -16.96 -1.55
N THR A 29 -7.22 -15.87 -0.80
CA THR A 29 -8.37 -15.63 0.10
C THR A 29 -8.53 -14.15 0.43
N SER A 30 -9.65 -13.78 1.06
CA SER A 30 -9.88 -12.44 1.61
C SER A 30 -9.77 -12.43 3.14
N SER A 31 -9.55 -11.26 3.73
CA SER A 31 -9.48 -11.10 5.18
C SER A 31 -10.78 -11.52 5.87
N ALA A 32 -11.93 -11.22 5.26
CA ALA A 32 -13.22 -11.68 5.76
C ALA A 32 -13.35 -13.21 5.71
N ASN A 33 -12.92 -13.84 4.61
CA ASN A 33 -12.97 -15.30 4.48
C ASN A 33 -12.06 -16.00 5.50
N LEU A 34 -10.88 -15.44 5.82
CA LEU A 34 -10.02 -15.96 6.88
C LEU A 34 -10.63 -15.89 8.28
N VAL A 35 -11.38 -14.84 8.57
CA VAL A 35 -11.99 -14.64 9.89
C VAL A 35 -13.25 -15.48 10.05
N TYR A 36 -14.10 -15.52 9.04
CA TYR A 36 -15.43 -16.17 9.11
C TYR A 36 -15.43 -17.60 8.52
N GLY A 37 -14.31 -18.05 7.96
CA GLY A 37 -14.19 -19.37 7.31
C GLY A 37 -15.06 -19.54 6.06
N THR A 38 -15.71 -18.47 5.61
CA THR A 38 -16.66 -18.49 4.49
C THR A 38 -16.62 -17.18 3.71
N THR A 39 -16.87 -17.26 2.40
CA THR A 39 -17.00 -16.08 1.54
C THR A 39 -18.27 -15.33 1.92
N LEU A 40 -18.12 -14.17 2.56
CA LEU A 40 -19.23 -13.29 2.88
C LEU A 40 -19.89 -12.76 1.61
N LYS A 41 -21.22 -12.89 1.53
CA LYS A 41 -22.03 -12.27 0.47
C LYS A 41 -22.38 -10.86 0.90
N LEU A 42 -21.95 -9.87 0.12
CA LEU A 42 -22.39 -8.50 0.31
C LEU A 42 -23.85 -8.37 -0.17
N PRO A 43 -24.72 -7.66 0.57
CA PRO A 43 -26.04 -7.28 0.07
C PRO A 43 -25.89 -6.58 -1.29
N GLY A 44 -26.66 -7.02 -2.28
CA GLY A 44 -26.61 -6.46 -3.64
C GLY A 44 -27.02 -4.99 -3.73
N GLU A 45 -27.53 -4.40 -2.64
CA GLU A 45 -27.94 -3.00 -2.52
C GLU A 45 -26.78 -1.99 -2.68
N PHE A 46 -25.52 -2.43 -2.57
CA PHE A 46 -24.37 -1.58 -2.93
C PHE A 46 -24.30 -1.27 -4.42
N PHE A 47 -24.92 -2.12 -5.26
CA PHE A 47 -24.97 -1.93 -6.70
C PHE A 47 -26.40 -1.61 -7.09
N SER A 48 -26.68 -0.33 -7.32
CA SER A 48 -27.95 0.06 -7.94
C SER A 48 -27.99 -0.52 -9.35
N ASN A 49 -28.97 -1.39 -9.61
CA ASN A 49 -29.33 -1.86 -10.94
C ASN A 49 -29.98 -0.71 -11.73
N ALA A 50 -29.27 0.41 -11.88
CA ALA A 50 -29.68 1.45 -12.80
C ALA A 50 -29.48 0.89 -14.22
N PRO A 51 -30.46 1.05 -15.13
CA PRO A 51 -30.26 0.70 -16.53
C PRO A 51 -29.03 1.44 -17.03
N VAL A 52 -28.04 0.69 -17.54
CA VAL A 52 -26.80 1.26 -18.06
C VAL A 52 -27.15 2.07 -19.31
N THR A 53 -27.32 3.38 -19.14
CA THR A 53 -27.57 4.34 -20.22
C THR A 53 -26.31 4.64 -21.04
N THR A 54 -25.16 4.18 -20.57
CA THR A 54 -23.84 4.44 -21.14
C THR A 54 -23.50 3.36 -22.15
N SER A 55 -23.21 3.73 -23.40
CA SER A 55 -22.84 2.76 -24.44
C SER A 55 -21.58 1.98 -24.01
N THR A 56 -21.53 0.68 -24.30
CA THR A 56 -20.39 -0.21 -23.96
C THR A 56 -19.04 0.38 -24.38
N SER A 57 -19.01 1.10 -25.52
CA SER A 57 -17.83 1.80 -26.02
C SER A 57 -17.35 2.91 -25.07
N SER A 58 -18.27 3.77 -24.62
CA SER A 58 -17.95 4.86 -23.70
C SER A 58 -17.49 4.37 -22.32
N PHE A 59 -18.10 3.29 -21.80
CA PHE A 59 -17.64 2.63 -20.57
C PHE A 59 -16.23 2.06 -20.72
N LEU A 60 -15.95 1.34 -21.81
CA LEU A 60 -14.61 0.80 -22.09
C LEU A 60 -13.57 1.90 -22.23
N GLN A 61 -13.94 3.04 -22.83
CA GLN A 61 -13.05 4.19 -22.94
C GLN A 61 -12.70 4.77 -21.56
N MET A 62 -13.70 4.93 -20.68
CA MET A 62 -13.48 5.39 -19.30
C MET A 62 -12.63 4.40 -18.50
N LEU A 63 -12.89 3.09 -18.61
CA LEU A 63 -12.13 2.06 -17.92
C LEU A 63 -10.67 1.98 -18.40
N ARG A 64 -10.44 2.12 -19.72
CA ARG A 64 -9.08 2.21 -20.29
C ARG A 64 -8.36 3.47 -19.82
N HIS A 65 -9.07 4.59 -19.69
CA HIS A 65 -8.50 5.83 -19.18
C HIS A 65 -8.08 5.68 -17.71
N ASN A 66 -8.95 5.13 -16.86
CA ASN A 66 -8.68 4.91 -15.45
C ASN A 66 -7.57 3.86 -15.22
N SER A 67 -7.59 2.73 -15.92
CA SER A 67 -6.52 1.73 -15.80
C SER A 67 -5.14 2.25 -16.22
N ARG A 68 -5.08 3.21 -17.16
CA ARG A 68 -3.84 3.90 -17.52
C ARG A 68 -3.34 4.84 -16.43
N SER A 69 -4.22 5.49 -15.66
CA SER A 69 -3.81 6.36 -14.55
C SER A 69 -3.29 5.59 -13.34
N PHE A 70 -3.73 4.34 -13.15
CA PHE A 70 -3.24 3.43 -12.10
C PHE A 70 -1.97 2.66 -12.46
N ARG A 71 -1.35 2.91 -13.62
CA ARG A 71 -0.10 2.22 -13.96
C ARG A 71 0.94 2.50 -12.87
N PRO A 72 1.52 1.45 -12.26
CA PRO A 72 2.63 1.63 -11.33
C PRO A 72 3.71 2.45 -12.04
N VAL A 73 4.08 3.58 -11.44
CA VAL A 73 5.20 4.36 -11.94
C VAL A 73 6.44 3.48 -11.74
N PRO A 74 7.22 3.19 -12.80
CA PRO A 74 8.47 2.47 -12.64
C PRO A 74 9.30 3.22 -11.60
N THR A 75 9.59 2.55 -10.48
CA THR A 75 10.50 3.10 -9.48
C THR A 75 11.80 3.42 -10.19
N LYS A 76 12.20 4.70 -10.18
CA LYS A 76 13.47 5.11 -10.77
C LYS A 76 14.59 4.39 -10.02
N HIS A 77 15.12 3.33 -10.62
CA HIS A 77 16.25 2.61 -10.08
C HIS A 77 17.50 3.44 -10.40
N HIS A 78 17.79 4.44 -9.58
CA HIS A 78 18.92 5.36 -9.79
C HIS A 78 20.30 4.71 -9.62
N ARG A 79 20.37 3.44 -9.19
CA ARG A 79 21.61 2.67 -9.08
C ARG A 79 21.41 1.26 -9.59
N SER A 80 21.99 0.94 -10.74
CA SER A 80 22.20 -0.45 -11.21
C SER A 80 23.62 -0.93 -10.87
N GLY A 81 24.21 -0.43 -9.79
CA GLY A 81 25.57 -0.78 -9.38
C GLY A 81 25.55 -1.90 -8.34
N ALA A 82 26.58 -2.76 -8.37
CA ALA A 82 26.85 -3.66 -7.26
C ALA A 82 26.95 -2.85 -5.96
N VAL A 83 26.25 -3.30 -4.91
CA VAL A 83 26.33 -2.67 -3.59
C VAL A 83 27.75 -2.91 -3.07
N PHE A 84 28.53 -1.84 -2.92
CA PHE A 84 29.82 -1.93 -2.26
C PHE A 84 29.59 -2.16 -0.77
N VAL A 85 30.07 -3.30 -0.28
CA VAL A 85 30.09 -3.65 1.14
C VAL A 85 31.55 -3.81 1.53
N SER A 86 32.00 -3.08 2.56
CA SER A 86 33.37 -3.20 3.07
C SER A 86 33.55 -4.52 3.81
N ASP A 87 34.69 -5.17 3.64
CA ASP A 87 35.07 -6.37 4.41
C ASP A 87 35.14 -6.09 5.92
N ASP A 88 35.40 -4.83 6.31
CA ASP A 88 35.41 -4.41 7.71
C ASP A 88 34.02 -4.47 8.34
N LEU A 89 32.94 -4.42 7.54
CA LEU A 89 31.58 -4.59 8.05
C LEU A 89 31.39 -6.00 8.63
N ILE A 90 32.02 -7.01 8.03
CA ILE A 90 31.97 -8.40 8.50
C ILE A 90 32.74 -8.56 9.82
N LYS A 91 33.81 -7.77 10.01
CA LYS A 91 34.64 -7.79 11.22
C LYS A 91 34.17 -6.81 12.30
N ALA A 92 33.17 -5.99 12.01
CA ALA A 92 32.70 -4.96 12.93
C ALA A 92 32.14 -5.59 14.21
N SER A 93 32.66 -5.17 15.37
CA SER A 93 32.16 -5.64 16.68
C SER A 93 31.04 -4.76 17.23
N HIS A 94 30.89 -3.55 16.70
CA HIS A 94 29.91 -2.58 17.15
C HIS A 94 29.18 -1.93 15.98
N VAL A 95 27.95 -1.46 16.24
CA VAL A 95 27.09 -0.76 15.28
C VAL A 95 26.54 0.53 15.87
N PHE A 96 26.31 1.51 15.00
CA PHE A 96 25.54 2.71 15.31
C PHE A 96 24.10 2.53 14.80
N LEU A 97 23.12 2.67 15.69
CA LEU A 97 21.71 2.53 15.37
C LEU A 97 21.12 3.88 14.95
N ARG A 98 20.43 3.91 13.82
CA ARG A 98 19.77 5.12 13.34
C ARG A 98 18.62 5.51 14.26
N ILE A 99 18.55 6.78 14.60
CA ILE A 99 17.47 7.36 15.39
C ILE A 99 16.40 7.91 14.43
N ASP A 100 15.27 7.21 14.27
CA ASP A 100 14.21 7.59 13.31
C ASP A 100 13.13 8.52 13.89
N ARG A 101 13.31 9.03 15.11
CA ARG A 101 12.43 10.08 15.65
C ARG A 101 12.74 11.44 15.02
N VAL A 102 11.82 12.39 15.14
CA VAL A 102 12.10 13.81 14.83
C VAL A 102 13.22 14.30 15.75
N GLN A 103 14.36 14.65 15.15
CA GLN A 103 15.54 15.09 15.86
C GLN A 103 15.53 16.61 16.07
N LYS A 104 16.15 17.06 17.15
CA LYS A 104 16.42 18.48 17.38
C LYS A 104 17.59 18.95 16.51
N SER A 105 17.73 20.26 16.34
CA SER A 105 18.87 20.84 15.63
C SER A 105 20.19 20.39 16.29
N LEU A 106 21.14 19.96 15.47
CA LEU A 106 22.47 19.48 15.88
C LEU A 106 22.47 18.22 16.77
N GLU A 107 21.38 17.45 16.79
CA GLU A 107 21.34 16.13 17.44
C GLU A 107 21.99 15.07 16.52
N PRO A 108 22.83 14.16 17.07
CA PRO A 108 23.44 13.11 16.27
C PRO A 108 22.38 12.14 15.73
N PRO A 109 22.46 11.75 14.43
CA PRO A 109 21.43 10.92 13.82
C PRO A 109 21.50 9.43 14.17
N TYR A 110 22.56 9.03 14.87
CA TYR A 110 22.77 7.66 15.29
C TYR A 110 23.14 7.60 16.78
N ALA A 111 22.67 6.56 17.45
CA ALA A 111 23.07 6.19 18.80
C ALA A 111 24.10 5.05 18.76
N GLY A 112 25.01 5.00 19.72
CA GLY A 112 26.01 3.94 19.84
C GLY A 112 27.40 4.48 20.15
N PRO A 113 28.45 3.64 20.08
CA PRO A 113 28.48 2.30 19.49
C PRO A 113 27.90 1.20 20.40
N TYR A 114 27.08 0.31 19.85
CA TYR A 114 26.53 -0.86 20.54
C TYR A 114 27.18 -2.14 20.06
N LYS A 115 27.55 -3.04 20.99
CA LYS A 115 28.12 -4.34 20.65
C LYS A 115 27.04 -5.28 20.10
N PHE A 116 27.36 -6.07 19.08
CA PHE A 116 26.49 -7.17 18.65
C PHE A 116 26.39 -8.24 19.76
N LEU A 117 25.19 -8.83 19.94
CA LEU A 117 24.92 -9.91 20.89
C LEU A 117 25.36 -11.27 20.34
#